data_AF-A0A8J9YL83-F1
#
_entry.id   AF-A0A8J9YL83-F1
#
_cell.length_a   1.000
_cell.length_b   1.000
_cell.length_c   1.000
_cell.angle_alpha   90.00
_cell.angle_beta   90.00
_cell.angle_gamma   90.00
#
_symmetry.space_group_name_H-M   'P 1'
#
loop_
_entity.id
_entity.type
_entity.pdbx_description
1 polymer ?
#
loop_
_entity_poly.entity_id
_entity_poly.type
_entity_poly.pdbx_seq_one_letter_code
_entity_poly.pdbx_strand_id
1 'polypeptide(L)'
;MFIRRLPSNVQSIFAGHTDLPLEKLASMADRILDATTQNDSARPAPSPSTASDSSDRTDPEIEDLSRRVDALMRQVSVLTVRVLQNQNENRSSNRSRSRPYRPEQDFCWYHRRWRNKAHKCIIPCAWNEISLPKRGRM
;
A
#
# COMPACT_ATOMS: atom_id res chain seq x y z
N MET A 1 51.12 25.01 3.28
CA MET A 1 49.86 24.73 3.99
C MET A 1 49.50 23.26 3.83
N PHE A 2 49.47 22.49 4.92
CA PHE A 2 49.14 21.05 4.89
C PHE A 2 47.64 20.79 4.64
N ILE A 3 46.77 21.78 4.94
CA ILE A 3 45.32 21.69 4.77
C ILE A 3 44.92 21.31 3.34
N ARG A 4 45.60 21.84 2.31
CA ARG A 4 45.29 21.50 0.90
C ARG A 4 45.58 20.04 0.53
N ARG A 5 46.31 19.30 1.36
CA ARG A 5 46.61 17.86 1.19
C ARG A 5 45.61 16.97 1.93
N LEU A 6 44.69 17.54 2.71
CA LEU A 6 43.65 16.78 3.42
C LEU A 6 42.45 16.50 2.50
N PRO A 7 41.65 15.47 2.78
CA PRO A 7 40.35 15.24 2.15
C PRO A 7 39.39 16.44 2.29
N SER A 8 38.50 16.64 1.32
CA SER A 8 37.62 17.82 1.23
C SER A 8 36.71 17.99 2.45
N ASN A 9 36.22 16.89 3.03
CA ASN A 9 35.44 16.83 4.26
C ASN A 9 36.22 17.35 5.48
N VAL A 10 37.55 17.26 5.47
CA VAL A 10 38.41 17.77 6.53
C VAL A 10 38.78 19.23 6.25
N GLN A 11 39.02 19.60 4.98
CA GLN A 11 39.32 20.99 4.59
C GLN A 11 38.20 21.97 4.97
N SER A 12 36.93 21.56 4.81
CA SER A 12 35.77 22.39 5.13
C SER A 12 35.69 22.76 6.62
N ILE A 13 36.11 21.84 7.51
CA ILE A 13 36.16 22.07 8.97
C ILE A 13 37.15 23.20 9.30
N PHE A 14 38.24 23.32 8.53
CA PHE A 14 39.28 24.31 8.76
C PHE A 14 39.02 25.67 8.09
N ALA A 15 37.98 25.81 7.27
CA ALA A 15 37.69 27.06 6.55
C ALA A 15 37.42 28.26 7.48
N GLY A 16 36.99 28.03 8.73
CA GLY A 16 36.73 29.06 9.74
C GLY A 16 37.81 29.20 10.82
N HIS A 17 38.92 28.45 10.75
CA HIS A 17 39.92 28.38 11.81
C HIS A 17 41.32 28.81 11.33
N THR A 18 41.45 30.07 10.90
CA THR A 18 42.72 30.67 10.43
C THR A 18 43.64 31.14 11.55
N ASP A 19 43.12 31.32 12.76
CA ASP A 19 43.80 32.06 13.84
C ASP A 19 44.58 31.14 14.80
N LEU A 20 44.55 29.82 14.56
CA LEU A 20 45.23 28.84 15.38
C LEU A 20 46.68 28.61 14.91
N PRO A 21 47.62 28.33 15.83
CA PRO A 21 48.98 27.98 15.46
C PRO A 21 48.98 26.68 14.66
N LEU A 22 49.86 26.61 13.65
CA LEU A 22 49.96 25.52 12.67
C LEU A 22 50.04 24.13 13.32
N GLU A 23 50.77 24.03 14.43
CA GLU A 23 50.99 22.79 15.17
C GLU A 23 49.67 22.24 15.75
N LYS A 24 48.82 23.10 16.31
CA LYS A 24 47.50 22.69 16.83
C LYS A 24 46.55 22.28 15.71
N LEU A 25 46.58 22.98 14.58
CA LEU A 25 45.76 22.63 13.41
C LEU A 25 46.17 21.26 12.84
N ALA A 26 47.47 20.96 12.81
CA ALA A 26 47.98 19.67 12.36
C ALA A 26 47.51 18.54 13.29
N SER A 27 47.67 18.71 14.61
CA SER A 27 47.18 17.72 15.59
C SER A 27 45.66 17.52 15.53
N MET A 28 44.88 18.57 15.25
CA MET A 28 43.44 18.46 15.07
C MET A 28 43.09 17.68 13.79
N ALA A 29 43.79 17.94 12.68
CA ALA A 29 43.58 17.23 11.43
C ALA A 29 43.88 15.74 11.57
N ASP A 30 44.97 15.37 12.26
CA ASP A 30 45.32 13.97 12.51
C ASP A 30 44.23 13.24 13.32
N ARG A 31 43.68 13.89 14.35
CA ARG A 31 42.57 13.33 15.15
C ARG A 31 41.27 13.17 14.36
N ILE A 32 40.97 14.11 13.48
CA ILE A 32 39.80 14.02 12.59
C ILE A 32 39.98 12.87 11.61
N LEU A 33 41.17 12.74 11.02
CA LEU A 33 41.48 11.63 10.10
C LEU A 33 41.30 10.29 10.80
N ASP A 34 41.84 10.12 12.01
CA ASP A 34 41.70 8.88 12.80
C ASP A 34 40.24 8.58 13.18
N ALA A 35 39.45 9.60 13.49
CA ALA A 35 38.01 9.41 13.75
C ALA A 35 37.23 9.02 12.48
N THR A 36 37.59 9.59 11.33
CA THR A 36 36.95 9.25 10.05
C THR A 36 37.31 7.86 9.56
N THR A 37 38.55 7.40 9.73
CA THR A 37 38.98 6.04 9.35
C THR A 37 38.33 4.97 10.22
N GLN A 38 38.04 5.25 11.49
CA GLN A 38 37.30 4.34 12.36
C GLN A 38 35.83 4.17 11.92
N ASN A 39 35.19 5.24 11.44
CA ASN A 39 33.84 5.16 10.87
C ASN A 39 33.81 4.59 9.45
N ASP A 40 34.85 4.82 8.66
CA ASP A 40 34.98 4.34 7.28
C ASP A 40 35.57 2.92 7.19
N SER A 41 35.93 2.27 8.30
CA SER A 41 36.32 0.83 8.28
C SER A 41 35.16 -0.10 7.89
N ALA A 42 33.93 0.41 7.81
CA ALA A 42 32.78 -0.25 7.19
C ALA A 42 32.53 0.18 5.73
N ARG A 43 33.37 1.05 5.16
CA ARG A 43 33.24 1.60 3.81
C ARG A 43 34.46 1.21 2.97
N PRO A 44 34.30 0.57 1.82
CA PRO A 44 35.42 0.28 0.94
C PRO A 44 36.10 1.60 0.54
N ALA A 45 37.42 1.67 0.70
CA ALA A 45 38.21 2.83 0.29
C ALA A 45 37.97 3.14 -1.20
N PRO A 46 37.84 4.42 -1.60
CA PRO A 46 37.82 4.78 -3.01
C PRO A 46 39.23 4.62 -3.58
N SER A 47 39.48 3.49 -4.23
CA SER A 47 40.68 3.27 -5.03
C SER A 47 40.72 4.31 -6.17
N PRO A 48 41.84 5.01 -6.42
CA PRO A 48 42.00 5.86 -7.58
C PRO A 48 42.34 4.98 -8.79
N SER A 49 41.34 4.31 -9.34
CA SER A 49 41.50 3.50 -10.56
C SER A 49 40.56 4.03 -11.64
N THR A 50 41.18 4.76 -12.57
CA THR A 50 40.95 4.74 -14.01
C THR A 50 39.51 4.64 -14.51
N ALA A 51 39.11 5.66 -15.27
CA ALA A 51 38.04 5.62 -16.25
C ALA A 51 37.97 4.26 -16.97
N SER A 52 36.99 3.44 -16.59
CA SER A 52 36.55 2.25 -17.32
C SER A 52 35.18 1.89 -16.76
N ASP A 53 34.17 2.26 -17.54
CA ASP A 53 32.93 1.51 -17.76
C ASP A 53 32.66 0.39 -16.75
N SER A 54 31.92 0.71 -15.69
CA SER A 54 31.40 -0.28 -14.74
C SER A 54 29.97 0.08 -14.39
N SER A 55 29.16 0.16 -15.45
CA SER A 55 27.71 0.34 -15.40
C SER A 55 26.96 -0.93 -14.96
N ASP A 56 27.63 -1.94 -14.37
CA ASP A 56 27.04 -3.29 -14.24
C ASP A 56 27.49 -4.07 -12.99
N ARG A 57 27.84 -3.36 -11.91
CA ARG A 57 27.93 -3.98 -10.58
C ARG A 57 26.71 -3.56 -9.78
N THR A 58 25.55 -4.09 -10.15
CA THR A 58 24.40 -4.07 -9.26
C THR A 58 24.76 -4.93 -8.05
N ASP A 59 24.91 -4.30 -6.88
CA ASP A 59 25.12 -5.03 -5.64
C ASP A 59 24.04 -6.12 -5.53
N PRO A 60 24.41 -7.37 -5.21
CA PRO A 60 23.45 -8.47 -5.15
C PRO A 60 22.31 -8.21 -4.15
N GLU A 61 22.58 -7.35 -3.15
CA GLU A 61 21.58 -6.85 -2.21
C GLU A 61 20.53 -5.95 -2.89
N ILE A 62 20.94 -5.09 -3.84
CA ILE A 62 20.03 -4.22 -4.59
C ILE A 62 19.17 -5.05 -5.55
N GLU A 63 19.71 -6.10 -6.15
CA GLU A 63 18.93 -7.02 -6.99
C GLU A 63 17.93 -7.85 -6.17
N ASP A 64 18.32 -8.32 -4.99
CA ASP A 64 17.39 -9.00 -4.09
C ASP A 64 16.29 -8.04 -3.60
N LEU A 65 16.65 -6.80 -3.28
CA LEU A 65 15.69 -5.77 -2.87
C LEU A 65 14.72 -5.44 -4.00
N SER A 66 15.20 -5.25 -5.23
CA SER A 66 14.34 -4.95 -6.39
C SER A 66 13.38 -6.10 -6.67
N ARG A 67 13.86 -7.35 -6.58
CA ARG A 67 13.03 -8.55 -6.72
C ARG A 67 11.93 -8.64 -5.66
N ARG A 68 12.25 -8.28 -4.41
CA ARG A 68 11.25 -8.22 -3.32
C ARG A 68 10.23 -7.12 -3.54
N VAL A 69 10.66 -5.95 -4.00
CA VAL A 69 9.77 -4.83 -4.35
C VAL A 69 8.82 -5.23 -5.48
N ASP A 70 9.32 -5.86 -6.55
CA ASP A 70 8.50 -6.35 -7.65
C ASP A 70 7.48 -7.39 -7.21
N ALA A 71 7.87 -8.33 -6.36
CA ALA A 71 6.96 -9.32 -5.79
C ALA A 71 5.85 -8.66 -4.96
N LEU A 72 6.20 -7.65 -4.15
CA LEU A 72 5.24 -6.90 -3.35
C LEU A 72 4.26 -6.11 -4.23
N MET A 73 4.78 -5.43 -5.26
CA MET A 73 3.96 -4.67 -6.21
C MET A 73 2.93 -5.56 -6.92
N ARG A 74 3.31 -6.80 -7.29
CA ARG A 74 2.39 -7.79 -7.86
C ARG A 74 1.31 -8.22 -6.86
N GLN A 75 1.64 -8.40 -5.59
CA GLN A 75 0.64 -8.75 -4.58
C GLN A 75 -0.35 -7.60 -4.34
N VAL A 76 0.15 -6.37 -4.26
CA VAL A 76 -0.68 -5.16 -4.08
C VAL A 76 -1.63 -4.97 -5.27
N SER A 77 -1.17 -5.16 -6.51
CA SER A 77 -2.03 -5.00 -7.69
C SER A 77 -3.18 -6.01 -7.70
N VAL A 78 -2.92 -7.27 -7.36
CA VAL A 78 -3.94 -8.32 -7.25
C VAL A 78 -4.97 -7.99 -6.16
N LEU A 79 -4.52 -7.55 -4.98
CA LEU A 79 -5.42 -7.16 -3.89
C LEU A 79 -6.29 -5.95 -4.29
N THR A 80 -5.70 -4.96 -4.95
CA THR A 80 -6.42 -3.76 -5.41
C THR A 80 -7.54 -4.12 -6.38
N VAL A 81 -7.29 -5.00 -7.34
CA VAL A 81 -8.33 -5.48 -8.28
C VAL A 81 -9.45 -6.20 -7.56
N ARG A 82 -9.14 -7.09 -6.60
CA ARG A 82 -10.16 -7.80 -5.80
C ARG A 82 -11.03 -6.85 -4.98
N VAL A 83 -10.43 -5.84 -4.35
CA VAL A 83 -11.17 -4.82 -3.58
C VAL A 83 -12.14 -4.05 -4.48
N LEU A 84 -11.70 -3.67 -5.69
CA LEU A 84 -12.57 -2.96 -6.65
C LEU A 84 -13.71 -3.86 -7.16
N GLN A 85 -13.45 -5.14 -7.41
CA GLN A 85 -14.48 -6.10 -7.82
C GLN A 85 -15.53 -6.33 -6.72
N ASN A 86 -15.10 -6.53 -5.47
CA ASN A 86 -16.01 -6.71 -4.34
C ASN A 86 -16.89 -5.47 -4.07
N GLN A 87 -16.36 -4.26 -4.32
CA GLN A 87 -17.16 -3.04 -4.20
C GLN A 87 -18.26 -2.94 -5.26
N ASN A 88 -18.04 -3.47 -6.47
CA ASN A 88 -19.04 -3.47 -7.53
C ASN A 88 -20.13 -4.53 -7.32
N GLU A 89 -19.81 -5.69 -6.75
CA GLU A 89 -20.82 -6.70 -6.41
C GLU A 89 -21.76 -6.26 -5.28
N ASN A 90 -21.24 -5.54 -4.27
CA ASN A 90 -22.09 -5.00 -3.21
C ASN A 90 -23.04 -3.89 -3.69
N ARG A 91 -22.78 -3.24 -4.83
CA ARG A 91 -23.69 -2.23 -5.41
C ARG A 91 -24.75 -2.82 -6.33
N SER A 92 -24.52 -4.00 -6.92
CA SER A 92 -25.49 -4.67 -7.80
C SER A 92 -26.47 -5.59 -7.04
N SER A 93 -26.15 -5.96 -5.79
CA SER A 93 -27.06 -6.69 -4.88
C SER A 93 -28.17 -5.83 -4.25
N ASN A 94 -28.40 -4.62 -4.76
CA ASN A 94 -29.56 -3.79 -4.39
C ASN A 94 -30.76 -3.94 -5.34
N ARG A 95 -30.75 -4.96 -6.20
CA ARG A 95 -31.93 -5.33 -7.01
C ARG A 95 -33.04 -5.88 -6.09
N SER A 96 -33.86 -4.94 -5.62
CA SER A 96 -35.29 -5.12 -5.34
C SER A 96 -35.69 -5.80 -4.03
N ARG A 97 -35.35 -5.17 -2.88
CA ARG A 97 -36.11 -5.38 -1.63
C ARG A 97 -36.94 -4.17 -1.16
N SER A 98 -36.87 -3.06 -1.87
CA SER A 98 -37.70 -1.87 -1.63
C SER A 98 -39.03 -1.95 -2.38
N ARG A 99 -39.85 -2.97 -2.06
CA ARG A 99 -41.30 -2.76 -2.11
C ARG A 99 -41.69 -2.31 -0.70
N PRO A 100 -42.18 -1.07 -0.50
CA PRO A 100 -42.66 -0.66 0.80
C PRO A 100 -43.68 -1.70 1.28
N TYR A 101 -43.50 -2.15 2.52
CA TYR A 101 -44.50 -2.95 3.22
C TYR A 101 -45.77 -2.10 3.26
N ARG A 102 -46.68 -2.36 2.32
CA ARG A 102 -48.01 -1.78 2.30
C ARG A 102 -48.85 -2.67 3.21
N PRO A 103 -49.27 -2.22 4.39
CA PRO A 103 -50.03 -3.04 5.34
C PRO A 103 -51.46 -3.33 4.87
N GLU A 104 -51.83 -2.97 3.64
CA GLU A 104 -53.16 -3.19 3.04
C GLU A 104 -53.42 -4.64 2.56
N GLN A 105 -52.60 -5.63 2.94
CA GLN A 105 -52.80 -6.99 2.44
C GLN A 105 -52.88 -7.97 3.59
N ASP A 106 -54.11 -8.34 3.91
CA ASP A 106 -54.55 -9.34 4.89
C ASP A 106 -54.06 -10.77 4.58
N PHE A 107 -53.05 -10.94 3.75
CA PHE A 107 -52.59 -12.23 3.25
C PHE A 107 -51.19 -12.55 3.74
N CYS A 108 -50.96 -13.81 4.16
CA CYS A 108 -49.66 -14.26 4.62
C CYS A 108 -48.62 -14.30 3.47
N TRP A 109 -47.34 -14.36 3.84
CA TRP A 109 -46.22 -14.40 2.89
C TRP A 109 -46.38 -15.51 1.83
N TYR A 110 -46.87 -16.68 2.22
CA TYR A 110 -47.10 -17.81 1.31
C TYR A 110 -48.19 -17.49 0.28
N HIS A 111 -49.34 -16.96 0.68
CA HIS A 111 -50.40 -16.54 -0.24
C HIS A 111 -49.99 -15.33 -1.11
N ARG A 112 -49.11 -14.47 -0.60
CA ARG A 112 -48.53 -13.37 -1.40
C ARG A 112 -47.62 -13.88 -2.53
N ARG A 113 -46.88 -14.96 -2.29
CA ARG A 113 -45.93 -15.54 -3.26
C ARG A 113 -46.58 -16.52 -4.21
N TRP A 114 -47.44 -17.41 -3.72
CA TRP A 114 -48.00 -18.54 -4.47
C TRP A 114 -49.52 -18.48 -4.67
N ARG A 115 -50.23 -17.53 -4.04
CA ARG A 115 -51.68 -17.38 -4.15
C ARG A 115 -52.40 -18.70 -3.82
N ASN A 116 -53.31 -19.15 -4.68
CA ASN A 116 -54.06 -20.40 -4.53
C ASN A 116 -53.19 -21.67 -4.58
N LYS A 117 -51.89 -21.56 -4.84
CA LYS A 117 -50.94 -22.67 -4.78
C LYS A 117 -50.12 -22.69 -3.48
N ALA A 118 -50.48 -21.87 -2.49
CA ALA A 118 -49.82 -21.87 -1.20
C ALA A 118 -50.25 -23.09 -0.38
N HIS A 119 -49.29 -23.97 -0.06
CA HIS A 119 -49.55 -25.17 0.75
C HIS A 119 -49.43 -24.91 2.26
N LYS A 120 -48.99 -23.72 2.66
CA LYS A 120 -48.79 -23.33 4.06
C LYS A 120 -49.41 -21.96 4.29
N CYS A 121 -50.49 -21.91 5.08
CA CYS A 121 -51.10 -20.65 5.52
C CYS A 121 -50.63 -20.30 6.94
N ILE A 122 -50.44 -19.00 7.23
CA ILE A 122 -50.14 -18.52 8.59
C ILE A 122 -51.30 -17.60 9.01
N ILE A 123 -51.93 -17.89 10.14
CA ILE A 123 -53.04 -17.11 10.71
C ILE A 123 -52.48 -15.90 11.49
N PRO A 124 -53.10 -14.71 11.43
CA PRO A 124 -54.34 -14.37 10.72
C PRO A 124 -54.09 -14.05 9.24
N CYS A 125 -54.73 -14.81 8.34
CA CYS A 125 -54.69 -14.59 6.89
C CYS A 125 -56.11 -14.64 6.35
N ALA A 126 -56.59 -13.55 5.76
CA ALA A 126 -57.93 -13.41 5.20
C ALA A 126 -58.08 -14.02 3.79
N TRP A 127 -57.21 -14.97 3.43
CA TRP A 127 -57.30 -15.67 2.15
C TRP A 127 -58.41 -16.71 2.20
N ASN A 128 -59.60 -16.32 1.73
CA ASN A 128 -60.70 -17.24 1.46
C ASN A 128 -60.71 -17.54 -0.04
N GLU A 129 -60.80 -18.82 -0.42
CA GLU A 129 -60.79 -19.27 -1.83
C GLU A 129 -61.90 -18.62 -2.68
N ILE A 130 -62.92 -18.05 -2.03
CA ILE A 130 -64.12 -17.45 -2.61
C ILE A 130 -63.93 -15.96 -2.97
N SER A 131 -62.92 -15.26 -2.43
CA SER A 131 -62.85 -13.79 -2.47
C SER A 131 -61.87 -13.15 -3.48
N LEU A 132 -61.44 -13.87 -4.53
CA LEU A 132 -60.53 -13.27 -5.53
C LEU A 132 -61.27 -12.74 -6.77
N PRO A 133 -61.19 -11.44 -7.09
CA PRO A 133 -61.51 -10.96 -8.43
C PRO A 133 -60.47 -11.51 -9.41
N LYS A 134 -60.95 -12.21 -10.45
CA LYS A 134 -60.14 -12.70 -11.57
C LYS A 134 -59.43 -11.50 -12.22
N ARG A 135 -58.15 -11.27 -11.89
CA ARG A 135 -57.32 -10.32 -12.64
C ARG A 135 -56.97 -10.94 -13.98
N GLY A 136 -57.61 -10.42 -15.03
CA GLY A 136 -57.31 -10.71 -16.43
C GLY A 136 -55.84 -10.49 -16.74
N ARG A 137 -55.30 -11.41 -17.53
CA ARG A 137 -53.93 -11.41 -18.04
C ARG A 137 -53.91 -10.53 -19.30
N MET A 138 -53.09 -9.47 -19.32
CA MET A 138 -52.63 -8.82 -20.56
C MET A 138 -51.56 -9.70 -21.19
#